data_AF-A0A965G2A7-F1
#
_entry.id   AF-A0A965G2A7-F1
#
_cell.length_a   1.000
_cell.length_b   1.000
_cell.length_c   1.000
_cell.angle_alpha   90.00
_cell.angle_beta   90.00
_cell.angle_gamma   90.00
#
_symmetry.space_group_name_H-M   'P 1'
#
loop_
_entity.id
_entity.type
_entity.pdbx_description
1 polymer ?
#
loop_
_entity_poly.entity_id
_entity_poly.type
_entity_poly.pdbx_seq_one_letter_code
_entity_poly.pdbx_strand_id
1 'polypeptide(L)'
;MEQIQIHRDGLGTVVSFSGRLDTVAAQSLRAPLRVEVDRAPASLTCNFRDVDYIGSAVLRLIFEAAREMQRHNARFRVVDCPAEIRRVFALTGMDHLVESEPGSRCAPEVRDGVLRLFLTGRMDAVAVGEVREEVRRLVQKYRGPVRFDVSAVPYAASAFIHLCIDASKAAKANGADFGVEKVRPEVAQVFRLAGLPSLLLSSA
;
A
#
# COMPACT_ATOMS: atom_id res chain seq x y z
N MET A 1 8.17 -24.86 0.34
CA MET A 1 8.09 -23.62 -0.45
C MET A 1 9.25 -22.75 -0.03
N GLU A 2 9.97 -22.19 -0.99
CA GLU A 2 11.10 -21.30 -0.72
C GLU A 2 10.56 -19.96 -0.20
N GLN A 3 10.98 -19.54 0.99
CA GLN A 3 10.46 -18.32 1.65
C GLN A 3 11.27 -17.07 1.32
N ILE A 4 12.25 -17.21 0.43
CA ILE A 4 13.18 -16.16 0.02
C ILE A 4 13.50 -16.30 -1.45
N GLN A 5 13.44 -15.19 -2.18
CA GLN A 5 13.91 -15.08 -3.55
C GLN A 5 14.83 -13.87 -3.66
N ILE A 6 15.97 -14.04 -4.32
CA ILE A 6 16.99 -13.00 -4.43
C ILE A 6 17.11 -12.61 -5.91
N HIS A 7 16.90 -11.32 -6.18
CA HIS A 7 17.12 -10.72 -7.48
C HIS A 7 18.18 -9.63 -7.37
N ARG A 8 19.18 -9.68 -8.25
CA ARG A 8 20.29 -8.72 -8.27
C ARG A 8 20.17 -7.87 -9.53
N ASP A 9 20.19 -6.55 -9.37
CA ASP A 9 20.11 -5.60 -10.48
C ASP A 9 21.18 -4.52 -10.32
N GLY A 10 22.15 -4.49 -11.23
CA GLY A 10 23.29 -3.58 -11.19
C GLY A 10 24.04 -3.63 -9.85
N LEU A 11 23.97 -2.52 -9.10
CA LEU A 11 24.60 -2.35 -7.78
C LEU A 11 23.65 -2.64 -6.59
N GLY A 12 22.39 -3.02 -6.87
CA GLY A 12 21.36 -3.26 -5.87
C GLY A 12 20.97 -4.73 -5.76
N THR A 13 20.47 -5.12 -4.58
CA THR A 13 19.89 -6.44 -4.33
C THR A 13 18.47 -6.30 -3.81
N VAL A 14 17.55 -7.05 -4.40
CA VAL A 14 16.16 -7.19 -3.94
C VAL A 14 16.00 -8.58 -3.35
N VAL A 15 15.55 -8.65 -2.10
CA VAL A 15 15.24 -9.90 -1.40
C VAL A 15 13.75 -9.93 -1.13
N SER A 16 13.04 -10.79 -1.85
CA SER A 16 11.60 -11.00 -1.69
C SER A 16 11.35 -12.12 -0.69
N PHE A 17 10.50 -11.85 0.29
CA PHE A 17 10.10 -12.82 1.29
C PHE A 17 8.64 -13.23 1.10
N SER A 18 8.31 -14.47 1.45
CA SER A 18 6.94 -14.97 1.32
C SER A 18 6.53 -15.93 2.43
N GLY A 19 5.23 -15.94 2.73
CA GLY A 19 4.60 -16.78 3.73
C GLY A 19 4.88 -16.32 5.16
N ARG A 20 4.94 -17.29 6.09
CA ARG A 20 5.13 -17.04 7.52
C ARG A 20 6.61 -16.97 7.90
N LEU A 21 7.06 -15.81 8.37
CA LEU A 21 8.44 -15.54 8.76
C LEU A 21 8.61 -15.64 10.29
N ASP A 22 8.56 -16.86 10.82
CA ASP A 22 8.71 -17.15 12.26
C ASP A 22 10.14 -17.59 12.65
N THR A 23 10.30 -18.14 13.85
CA THR A 23 11.59 -18.63 14.36
C THR A 23 12.17 -19.76 13.49
N VAL A 24 11.33 -20.61 12.90
CA VAL A 24 11.78 -21.69 12.01
C VAL A 24 12.26 -21.09 10.69
N ALA A 25 11.47 -20.17 10.10
CA ALA A 25 11.87 -19.45 8.90
C ALA A 25 13.22 -18.74 9.10
N ALA A 26 13.42 -18.07 10.25
CA ALA A 26 14.66 -17.36 10.58
C ALA A 26 15.92 -18.23 10.44
N GLN A 27 15.85 -19.53 10.75
CA GLN A 27 16.99 -20.44 10.60
C GLN A 27 17.42 -20.58 9.14
N SER A 28 16.45 -20.70 8.23
CA SER A 28 16.69 -20.83 6.79
C SER A 28 17.04 -19.49 6.11
N LEU A 29 16.53 -18.37 6.62
CA LEU A 29 16.73 -17.04 6.04
C LEU A 29 18.06 -16.41 6.41
N ARG A 30 18.64 -16.79 7.55
CA ARG A 30 19.84 -16.15 8.12
C ARG A 30 21.05 -16.20 7.19
N ALA A 31 21.40 -17.39 6.71
CA ALA A 31 22.55 -17.58 5.84
C ALA A 31 22.42 -16.84 4.49
N PRO A 32 21.32 -17.00 3.72
CA PRO A 32 21.20 -16.31 2.43
C PRO A 32 21.14 -14.79 2.59
N LEU A 33 20.43 -14.26 3.59
CA LEU A 33 20.41 -12.81 3.84
C LEU A 33 21.80 -12.28 4.20
N ARG A 34 22.55 -13.02 5.03
CA ARG A 34 23.91 -12.64 5.40
C ARG A 34 24.84 -12.58 4.19
N VAL A 35 24.75 -13.54 3.28
CA VAL A 35 25.53 -13.56 2.03
C VAL A 35 25.26 -12.30 1.20
N GLU A 36 24.01 -11.86 1.08
CA GLU A 36 23.70 -10.66 0.31
C GLU A 36 24.18 -9.36 1.00
N VAL A 37 24.18 -9.32 2.33
CA VAL A 37 24.73 -8.19 3.09
C VAL A 37 26.27 -8.13 2.97
N ASP A 38 26.95 -9.27 3.10
CA ASP A 38 28.41 -9.37 3.06
C ASP A 38 28.99 -9.06 1.67
N ARG A 39 28.17 -9.17 0.61
CA ARG A 39 28.51 -8.68 -0.75
C ARG A 39 28.65 -7.15 -0.82
N ALA A 40 28.24 -6.44 0.22
CA ALA A 40 28.25 -4.98 0.32
C ALA A 40 27.59 -4.29 -0.91
N PRO A 41 26.32 -4.61 -1.24
CA PRO A 41 25.63 -3.93 -2.33
C PRO A 41 25.42 -2.45 -1.98
N ALA A 42 25.33 -1.58 -2.99
CA ALA A 42 25.03 -0.16 -2.77
C ALA A 42 23.61 0.05 -2.19
N SER A 43 22.71 -0.90 -2.45
CA SER A 43 21.39 -0.93 -1.84
C SER A 43 20.85 -2.36 -1.63
N LEU A 44 20.14 -2.57 -0.52
CA LEU A 44 19.40 -3.79 -0.22
C LEU A 44 17.93 -3.43 0.01
N THR A 45 17.04 -4.00 -0.81
CA THR A 45 15.59 -3.80 -0.75
C THR A 45 14.93 -5.10 -0.31
N CYS A 46 14.25 -5.10 0.82
CA CYS A 46 13.49 -6.24 1.32
C CYS A 46 12.02 -6.11 0.91
N ASN A 47 11.54 -6.94 -0.01
CA ASN A 47 10.14 -6.94 -0.45
C ASN A 47 9.30 -7.90 0.41
N PHE A 48 8.27 -7.35 1.06
CA PHE A 48 7.43 -8.06 2.04
C PHE A 48 6.02 -8.33 1.53
N ARG A 49 5.76 -8.13 0.23
CA ARG A 49 4.43 -8.23 -0.41
C ARG A 49 3.65 -9.48 -0.02
N ASP A 50 4.32 -10.62 -0.02
CA ASP A 50 3.71 -11.93 0.17
C ASP A 50 3.95 -12.48 1.58
N VAL A 51 4.26 -11.61 2.56
CA VAL A 51 4.50 -12.00 3.95
C VAL A 51 3.22 -11.88 4.78
N ASP A 52 2.78 -13.01 5.32
CA ASP A 52 1.53 -13.09 6.10
C ASP A 52 1.76 -12.93 7.61
N TYR A 53 2.99 -13.20 8.08
CA TYR A 53 3.34 -13.14 9.49
C TYR A 53 4.83 -12.89 9.67
N ILE A 54 5.20 -12.09 10.67
CA ILE A 54 6.60 -11.91 11.08
C ILE A 54 6.77 -12.07 12.59
N GLY A 55 7.76 -12.88 12.98
CA GLY A 55 8.18 -13.08 14.36
C GLY A 55 9.42 -12.27 14.73
N SER A 56 9.69 -12.19 16.03
CA SER A 56 10.84 -11.45 16.60
C SER A 56 12.19 -11.93 16.07
N ALA A 57 12.34 -13.23 15.79
CA ALA A 57 13.57 -13.79 15.23
C ALA A 57 13.91 -13.20 13.85
N VAL A 58 12.91 -13.03 12.98
CA VAL A 58 13.12 -12.45 11.65
C VAL A 58 13.24 -10.93 11.72
N LEU A 59 12.47 -10.25 12.56
CA LEU A 59 12.66 -8.80 12.80
C LEU A 59 14.10 -8.49 13.21
N ARG A 60 14.68 -9.32 14.09
CA ARG A 60 16.09 -9.19 14.48
C ARG A 60 17.04 -9.36 13.30
N LEU A 61 16.82 -10.34 12.43
CA LEU A 61 17.64 -10.53 11.22
C LEU A 61 17.56 -9.31 10.30
N ILE A 62 16.37 -8.75 10.10
CA ILE A 62 16.13 -7.55 9.29
C ILE A 62 16.84 -6.34 9.90
N PHE A 63 16.76 -6.17 11.22
CA PHE A 63 17.45 -5.11 11.94
C PHE A 63 18.98 -5.23 11.85
N GLU A 64 19.52 -6.44 12.02
CA GLU A 64 20.95 -6.72 11.88
C GLU A 64 21.44 -6.41 10.46
N ALA A 65 20.67 -6.81 9.44
CA ALA A 65 20.97 -6.49 8.04
C ALA A 65 20.93 -4.97 7.78
N ALA A 66 19.90 -4.26 8.27
CA ALA A 66 19.77 -2.82 8.14
C ALA A 66 20.97 -2.07 8.77
N ARG A 67 21.39 -2.49 9.97
CA ARG A 67 22.55 -1.92 10.65
C ARG A 67 23.85 -2.14 9.90
N GLU A 68 24.05 -3.33 9.33
CA GLU A 68 25.27 -3.62 8.56
C GLU A 68 25.31 -2.80 7.26
N MET A 69 24.18 -2.71 6.55
CA MET A 69 24.07 -1.85 5.37
C MET A 69 24.38 -0.38 5.71
N GLN A 70 23.89 0.12 6.85
CA GLN A 70 24.22 1.46 7.32
C GLN A 70 25.71 1.62 7.63
N ARG A 71 26.37 0.62 8.23
CA ARG A 71 27.84 0.63 8.47
C ARG A 71 28.62 0.71 7.16
N HIS A 72 28.10 0.13 6.09
CA HIS A 72 28.68 0.21 4.75
C HIS A 72 28.33 1.51 3.99
N ASN A 73 27.64 2.47 4.63
CA ASN A 73 27.06 3.66 3.96
C ASN A 73 26.16 3.30 2.77
N ALA A 74 25.50 2.15 2.82
CA ALA A 74 24.64 1.63 1.77
C ALA A 74 23.16 1.78 2.15
N ARG A 75 22.29 1.85 1.13
CA ARG A 75 20.86 2.06 1.35
C ARG A 75 20.17 0.75 1.78
N PHE A 76 19.34 0.82 2.82
CA PHE A 76 18.44 -0.26 3.22
C PHE A 76 16.99 0.22 3.21
N ARG A 77 16.07 -0.61 2.75
CA ARG A 77 14.62 -0.33 2.80
C ARG A 77 13.77 -1.59 2.78
N VAL A 78 12.62 -1.55 3.43
CA VAL A 78 11.55 -2.55 3.34
C VAL A 78 10.41 -2.01 2.48
N VAL A 79 9.97 -2.75 1.46
CA VAL A 79 8.95 -2.31 0.49
C VAL A 79 7.78 -3.28 0.42
N ASP A 80 6.65 -2.80 -0.12
CA ASP A 80 5.41 -3.57 -0.25
C ASP A 80 4.98 -4.25 1.06
N CYS A 81 5.23 -3.60 2.21
CA CYS A 81 5.00 -4.18 3.53
C CYS A 81 3.51 -4.13 3.91
N PRO A 82 2.82 -5.28 4.08
CA PRO A 82 1.41 -5.32 4.45
C PRO A 82 1.14 -4.60 5.78
N ALA A 83 -0.07 -4.05 5.94
CA ALA A 83 -0.41 -3.19 7.08
C ALA A 83 -0.18 -3.86 8.46
N GLU A 84 -0.51 -5.15 8.58
CA GLU A 84 -0.27 -5.91 9.81
C GLU A 84 1.22 -6.04 10.11
N ILE A 85 2.03 -6.37 9.11
CA ILE A 85 3.49 -6.47 9.24
C ILE A 85 4.10 -5.10 9.56
N ARG A 86 3.66 -4.04 8.86
CA ARG A 86 4.08 -2.65 9.10
C ARG A 86 3.78 -2.22 10.54
N ARG A 87 2.64 -2.64 11.09
CA ARG A 87 2.29 -2.38 12.50
C ARG A 87 3.29 -3.03 13.45
N VAL A 88 3.79 -4.23 13.14
CA VAL A 88 4.85 -4.87 13.95
C VAL A 88 6.17 -4.07 13.88
N PHE A 89 6.56 -3.56 12.70
CA PHE A 89 7.71 -2.65 12.60
C PHE A 89 7.51 -1.38 13.44
N ALA A 90 6.32 -0.77 13.41
CA ALA A 90 6.01 0.41 14.22
C ALA A 90 6.06 0.13 15.72
N LEU A 91 5.48 -1.00 16.17
CA LEU A 91 5.52 -1.41 17.58
C LEU A 91 6.95 -1.68 18.10
N THR A 92 7.90 -1.93 17.20
CA THR A 92 9.30 -2.21 17.52
C THR A 92 10.24 -1.03 17.26
N GLY A 93 9.70 0.14 16.85
CA GLY A 93 10.50 1.34 16.54
C GLY A 93 11.33 1.22 15.25
N MET A 94 10.97 0.29 14.37
CA MET A 94 11.63 0.02 13.09
C MET A 94 10.83 0.55 11.89
N ASP A 95 9.82 1.38 12.13
CA ASP A 95 8.97 2.02 11.12
C ASP A 95 9.79 2.81 10.08
N HIS A 96 10.86 3.47 10.52
CA HIS A 96 11.77 4.23 9.65
C HIS A 96 12.49 3.37 8.60
N LEU A 97 12.56 2.05 8.76
CA LEU A 97 13.13 1.13 7.77
C LEU A 97 12.15 0.79 6.66
N VAL A 98 10.85 0.96 6.91
CA VAL A 98 9.81 0.64 5.94
C VAL A 98 9.64 1.84 5.05
N GLU A 99 9.89 1.64 3.75
CA GLU A 99 9.55 2.63 2.74
C GLU A 99 8.07 2.97 2.93
N SER A 100 7.81 4.25 3.14
CA SER A 100 6.47 4.77 3.02
C SER A 100 6.02 4.36 1.62
N GLU A 101 4.99 3.50 1.51
CA GLU A 101 4.33 3.38 0.20
C GLU A 101 4.06 4.82 -0.26
N PRO A 102 4.18 5.14 -1.56
CA PRO A 102 3.77 6.45 -2.03
C PRO A 102 2.37 6.68 -1.47
N GLY A 103 2.29 7.61 -0.50
CA GLY A 103 1.13 7.71 0.38
C GLY A 103 -0.13 7.80 -0.44
N SER A 104 -1.26 7.41 0.13
CA SER A 104 -2.51 7.47 -0.61
C SER A 104 -2.75 8.91 -1.04
N ARG A 105 -2.62 9.17 -2.33
CA ARG A 105 -2.75 10.50 -2.91
C ARG A 105 -4.10 10.61 -3.57
N CYS A 106 -4.71 11.77 -3.37
CA CYS A 106 -5.84 12.25 -4.14
C CYS A 106 -5.31 13.34 -5.08
N ALA A 107 -5.36 13.11 -6.39
CA ALA A 107 -5.09 14.17 -7.37
C ALA A 107 -6.40 14.56 -8.05
N PRO A 108 -6.88 15.81 -7.87
CA PRO A 108 -8.05 16.30 -8.58
C PRO A 108 -7.70 16.73 -10.01
N GLU A 109 -8.57 16.39 -10.95
CA GLU A 109 -8.58 16.90 -12.32
C GLU A 109 -10.02 17.27 -12.69
N VAL A 110 -10.24 18.44 -13.30
CA VAL A 110 -11.53 18.78 -13.88
C VAL A 110 -11.40 18.70 -15.39
N ARG A 111 -12.12 17.77 -16.00
CA ARG A 111 -12.13 17.57 -17.45
C ARG A 111 -13.55 17.34 -17.93
N ASP A 112 -13.93 18.01 -19.02
CA ASP A 112 -15.27 17.93 -19.62
C ASP A 112 -16.41 18.21 -18.62
N GLY A 113 -16.18 19.11 -17.65
CA GLY A 113 -17.16 19.44 -16.61
C GLY A 113 -17.34 18.36 -15.54
N VAL A 114 -16.49 17.34 -15.50
CA VAL A 114 -16.46 16.29 -14.49
C VAL A 114 -15.24 16.47 -13.58
N LEU A 115 -15.44 16.46 -12.27
CA LEU A 115 -14.35 16.38 -11.30
C LEU A 115 -13.94 14.91 -11.14
N ARG A 116 -12.75 14.56 -11.62
CA ARG A 116 -12.14 13.25 -11.41
C ARG A 116 -11.10 13.33 -10.29
N LEU A 117 -11.23 12.47 -9.29
CA LEU A 117 -10.25 12.30 -8.24
C LEU A 117 -9.48 11.01 -8.51
N PHE A 118 -8.19 11.13 -8.84
CA PHE A 118 -7.30 9.99 -8.98
C PHE A 118 -6.82 9.56 -7.60
N LEU A 119 -7.26 8.38 -7.20
CA LEU A 119 -6.86 7.76 -5.95
C LEU A 119 -5.79 6.70 -6.25
N THR A 120 -4.69 6.77 -5.50
CA THR A 120 -3.53 5.90 -5.70
C THR A 120 -3.14 5.26 -4.37
N GLY A 121 -2.57 4.05 -4.42
CA GLY A 121 -2.16 3.33 -3.21
C GLY A 121 -3.31 2.61 -2.51
N ARG A 122 -3.00 1.97 -1.38
CA ARG A 122 -3.99 1.21 -0.61
C ARG A 122 -5.03 2.16 -0.01
N MET A 123 -6.31 1.78 -0.06
CA MET A 123 -7.40 2.54 0.56
C MET A 123 -7.90 1.81 1.83
N ASP A 124 -7.03 1.71 2.83
CA ASP A 124 -7.37 1.24 4.17
C ASP A 124 -7.77 2.39 5.12
N ALA A 125 -7.99 2.10 6.40
CA ALA A 125 -8.46 3.10 7.36
C ALA A 125 -7.48 4.26 7.58
N VAL A 126 -6.18 3.99 7.52
CA VAL A 126 -5.14 5.00 7.71
C VAL A 126 -5.08 5.90 6.48
N ALA A 127 -4.90 5.29 5.31
CA ALA A 127 -4.86 5.98 4.03
C ALA A 127 -6.10 6.84 3.75
N VAL A 128 -7.29 6.31 4.03
CA VAL A 128 -8.54 7.07 3.89
C VAL A 128 -8.57 8.26 4.85
N GLY A 129 -8.04 8.11 6.06
CA GLY A 129 -7.91 9.21 7.01
C GLY A 129 -7.09 10.38 6.47
N GLU A 130 -6.03 10.09 5.73
CA GLU A 130 -5.13 11.10 5.15
C GLU A 130 -5.81 11.91 4.02
N VAL A 131 -6.60 11.25 3.16
CA VAL A 131 -7.25 11.91 2.00
C VAL A 131 -8.66 12.44 2.28
N ARG A 132 -9.31 12.02 3.37
CA ARG A 132 -10.75 12.27 3.64
C ARG A 132 -11.11 13.74 3.61
N GLU A 133 -10.36 14.59 4.30
CA GLU A 133 -10.69 16.02 4.41
C GLU A 133 -10.48 16.76 3.09
N GLU A 134 -9.48 16.38 2.30
CA GLU A 134 -9.26 16.92 0.97
C GLU A 134 -10.40 16.54 0.01
N VAL A 135 -10.73 15.25 -0.05
CA VAL A 135 -11.84 14.74 -0.87
C VAL A 135 -13.15 15.43 -0.51
N ARG A 136 -13.47 15.51 0.78
CA ARG A 136 -14.69 16.17 1.26
C ARG A 136 -14.77 17.62 0.79
N ARG A 137 -13.68 18.38 0.95
CA ARG A 137 -13.61 19.79 0.55
C ARG A 137 -13.83 19.97 -0.95
N LEU A 138 -13.19 19.13 -1.77
CA LEU A 138 -13.30 19.19 -3.23
C LEU A 138 -14.73 18.87 -3.70
N VAL A 139 -15.31 17.78 -3.19
CA VAL A 139 -16.67 17.34 -3.58
C VAL A 139 -17.74 18.33 -3.12
N GLN A 140 -17.60 18.91 -1.91
CA GLN A 140 -18.54 19.92 -1.42
C GLN A 140 -18.49 21.22 -2.22
N LYS A 141 -17.32 21.62 -2.71
CA LYS A 141 -17.14 22.85 -3.49
C LYS A 141 -17.60 22.69 -4.94
N TYR A 142 -17.45 21.50 -5.51
CA TYR A 142 -17.81 21.24 -6.90
C TYR A 142 -19.32 21.07 -7.08
N ARG A 143 -19.86 21.55 -8.20
CA ARG A 143 -21.30 21.50 -8.53
C ARG A 143 -21.63 20.59 -9.72
N GLY A 144 -20.62 19.99 -10.35
CA GLY A 144 -20.79 19.04 -11.44
C GLY A 144 -20.57 17.59 -11.01
N PRO A 145 -20.65 16.62 -11.95
CA PRO A 145 -20.44 15.21 -11.68
C PRO A 145 -19.06 14.91 -11.09
N VAL A 146 -19.00 13.95 -10.18
CA VAL A 146 -17.77 13.52 -9.49
C VAL A 146 -17.47 12.06 -9.85
N ARG A 147 -16.20 11.78 -10.17
CA ARG A 147 -15.69 10.43 -10.49
C ARG A 147 -14.47 10.10 -9.65
N PHE A 148 -14.45 8.95 -9.03
CA PHE A 148 -13.22 8.42 -8.40
C PHE A 148 -12.57 7.46 -9.38
N ASP A 149 -11.37 7.80 -9.86
CA ASP A 149 -10.54 6.89 -10.64
C ASP A 149 -9.69 6.08 -9.66
N VAL A 150 -9.94 4.76 -9.61
CA VAL A 150 -9.26 3.82 -8.71
C VAL A 150 -8.38 2.82 -9.45
N SER A 151 -7.95 3.17 -10.67
CA SER A 151 -7.07 2.32 -11.49
C SER A 151 -5.76 1.93 -10.77
N ALA A 152 -5.24 2.82 -9.92
CA ALA A 152 -4.03 2.61 -9.14
C ALA A 152 -4.29 2.30 -7.66
N VAL A 153 -5.50 1.79 -7.33
CA VAL A 153 -5.85 1.30 -5.99
C VAL A 153 -5.77 -0.23 -5.98
N PRO A 154 -4.69 -0.83 -5.47
CA PRO A 154 -4.54 -2.29 -5.43
C PRO A 154 -5.41 -2.95 -4.35
N TYR A 155 -5.91 -2.18 -3.38
CA TYR A 155 -6.66 -2.69 -2.23
C TYR A 155 -7.61 -1.63 -1.67
N ALA A 156 -8.82 -2.04 -1.27
CA ALA A 156 -9.79 -1.19 -0.59
C ALA A 156 -10.42 -1.91 0.60
N ALA A 157 -10.49 -1.23 1.75
CA ALA A 157 -11.19 -1.71 2.94
C ALA A 157 -12.56 -1.03 3.11
N SER A 158 -13.30 -1.38 4.17
CA SER A 158 -14.58 -0.74 4.52
C SER A 158 -14.47 0.78 4.62
N ALA A 159 -13.35 1.31 5.12
CA ALA A 159 -13.10 2.75 5.20
C ALA A 159 -13.22 3.45 3.83
N PHE A 160 -12.78 2.80 2.75
CA PHE A 160 -12.90 3.34 1.40
C PHE A 160 -14.35 3.38 0.91
N ILE A 161 -15.14 2.36 1.25
CA ILE A 161 -16.57 2.32 0.94
C ILE A 161 -17.29 3.47 1.65
N HIS A 162 -16.99 3.71 2.92
CA HIS A 162 -17.53 4.86 3.67
C HIS A 162 -17.15 6.19 3.02
N LEU A 163 -15.89 6.35 2.58
CA LEU A 163 -15.46 7.55 1.85
C LEU A 163 -16.28 7.75 0.55
N CYS A 164 -16.53 6.69 -0.22
CA CYS A 164 -17.36 6.75 -1.42
C CYS A 164 -18.82 7.12 -1.11
N ILE A 165 -19.39 6.60 -0.03
CA ILE A 165 -20.76 6.95 0.41
C ILE A 165 -20.83 8.42 0.81
N ASP A 166 -19.87 8.91 1.59
CA ASP A 166 -19.80 10.29 2.04
C ASP A 166 -19.68 11.25 0.85
N ALA A 167 -18.82 10.91 -0.12
CA ALA A 167 -18.66 11.65 -1.36
C ALA A 167 -19.93 11.62 -2.24
N SER A 168 -20.57 10.46 -2.37
CA SER A 168 -21.84 10.32 -3.11
C SER A 168 -22.95 11.19 -2.52
N LYS A 169 -23.10 11.18 -1.19
CA LYS A 169 -24.07 12.05 -0.49
C LYS A 169 -23.76 13.53 -0.70
N ALA A 170 -22.50 13.92 -0.61
CA ALA A 170 -22.08 15.31 -0.83
C ALA A 170 -22.31 15.76 -2.28
N ALA A 171 -22.04 14.91 -3.28
CA ALA A 171 -22.34 15.20 -4.68
C ALA A 171 -23.85 15.32 -4.94
N LYS A 172 -24.65 14.38 -4.40
CA LYS A 172 -26.12 14.42 -4.52
C LYS A 172 -26.74 15.67 -3.87
N ALA A 173 -26.19 16.14 -2.75
CA ALA A 173 -26.62 17.39 -2.13
C ALA A 173 -26.43 18.62 -3.04
N ASN A 174 -25.48 18.54 -3.97
CA ASN A 174 -25.24 19.54 -5.01
C ASN A 174 -26.00 19.26 -6.32
N GLY A 175 -26.91 18.27 -6.35
CA GLY A 175 -27.59 17.83 -7.57
C GLY A 175 -26.69 17.12 -8.58
N ALA A 176 -25.48 16.73 -8.18
CA ALA A 176 -24.49 16.10 -9.04
C ALA A 176 -24.48 14.58 -8.92
N ASP A 177 -24.11 13.93 -10.02
CA ASP A 177 -23.92 12.48 -10.07
C ASP A 177 -22.54 12.06 -9.52
N PHE A 178 -22.46 10.85 -8.96
CA PHE A 178 -21.23 10.29 -8.39
C PHE A 178 -21.01 8.86 -8.90
N GLY A 179 -19.77 8.52 -9.20
CA GLY A 179 -19.41 7.14 -9.52
C GLY A 179 -17.93 6.83 -9.35
N VAL A 180 -17.63 5.54 -9.26
CA VAL A 180 -16.27 5.00 -9.16
C VAL A 180 -15.93 4.28 -10.47
N GLU A 181 -14.80 4.64 -11.08
CA GLU A 181 -14.38 4.19 -12.41
C GLU A 181 -13.07 3.39 -12.35
N LYS A 182 -12.83 2.54 -13.36
CA LYS A 182 -11.62 1.72 -13.53
C LYS A 182 -11.31 0.85 -12.31
N VAL A 183 -12.36 0.21 -11.80
CA VAL A 183 -12.28 -0.61 -10.57
C VAL A 183 -11.74 -1.99 -10.89
N ARG A 184 -10.68 -2.39 -10.20
CA ARG A 184 -10.14 -3.76 -10.30
C ARG A 184 -11.13 -4.79 -9.75
N PRO A 185 -11.14 -6.04 -10.24
CA PRO A 185 -12.11 -7.06 -9.82
C PRO A 185 -12.15 -7.30 -8.31
N GLU A 186 -10.99 -7.28 -7.65
CA GLU A 186 -10.86 -7.50 -6.20
C GLU A 186 -11.51 -6.35 -5.41
N VAL A 187 -11.30 -5.10 -5.86
CA VAL A 187 -11.93 -3.92 -5.26
C VAL A 187 -13.44 -3.91 -5.54
N ALA A 188 -13.86 -4.26 -6.76
CA ALA A 188 -15.28 -4.33 -7.13
C ALA A 188 -16.05 -5.39 -6.31
N GLN A 189 -15.39 -6.47 -5.90
CA GLN A 189 -15.97 -7.46 -4.99
C GLN A 189 -16.32 -6.85 -3.62
N VAL A 190 -15.48 -5.96 -3.09
CA VAL A 190 -15.76 -5.28 -1.81
C VAL A 190 -17.04 -4.43 -1.89
N PHE A 191 -17.25 -3.71 -3.00
CA PHE A 191 -18.49 -2.96 -3.23
C PHE A 191 -19.73 -3.86 -3.35
N ARG A 192 -19.59 -5.01 -4.02
CA ARG A 192 -20.68 -6.00 -4.14
C ARG A 192 -21.05 -6.61 -2.78
N LEU A 193 -20.05 -6.98 -1.98
CA LEU A 193 -20.25 -7.48 -0.62
C LEU A 193 -20.89 -6.43 0.30
N ALA A 194 -20.55 -5.16 0.11
CA ALA A 194 -21.15 -4.04 0.84
C ALA A 194 -22.56 -3.67 0.35
N GLY A 195 -23.11 -4.35 -0.67
CA GLY A 195 -24.43 -4.03 -1.24
C GLY A 195 -24.48 -2.71 -2.02
N LEU A 196 -23.34 -2.21 -2.51
CA LEU A 196 -23.20 -0.93 -3.20
C LEU A 196 -22.66 -1.04 -4.63
N PRO A 197 -23.10 -2.02 -5.46
CA PRO A 197 -22.65 -2.10 -6.85
C PRO A 197 -23.08 -0.89 -7.68
N SER A 198 -24.14 -0.17 -7.28
CA SER A 198 -24.65 1.02 -7.98
C SER A 198 -23.70 2.22 -7.97
N LEU A 199 -22.69 2.23 -7.09
CA LEU A 199 -21.65 3.26 -7.09
C LEU A 199 -20.55 2.96 -8.12
N LEU A 200 -20.48 1.73 -8.63
CA LEU A 200 -19.52 1.35 -9.66
C LEU A 200 -20.09 1.75 -11.02
N LEU A 201 -19.33 2.58 -11.73
CA LEU A 201 -19.59 2.79 -13.15
C LEU A 201 -18.99 1.60 -13.88
N SER A 202 -19.87 0.80 -14.48
CA SER A 202 -19.47 -0.32 -15.33
C SER A 202 -18.47 0.20 -16.36
N SER A 203 -17.25 -0.32 -16.33
CA SER A 203 -16.40 -0.30 -17.50
C SER A 203 -17.09 -1.14 -18.57
N ALA A 204 -17.49 -0.50 -19.66
CA ALA A 204 -17.64 -1.21 -20.92
C ALA A 204 -16.29 -1.86 -21.30
#